data_AF-A0A8E2B3D4-F1
#
_entry.id   AF-A0A8E2B3D4-F1
#
_cell.length_a   1.000
_cell.length_b   1.000
_cell.length_c   1.000
_cell.angle_alpha   90.00
_cell.angle_beta   90.00
_cell.angle_gamma   90.00
#
_symmetry.space_group_name_H-M   'P 1'
#
loop_
_entity.id
_entity.type
_entity.pdbx_description
1 polymer ?
#
loop_
_entity_poly.entity_id
_entity_poly.type
_entity_poly.pdbx_seq_one_letter_code
_entity_poly.pdbx_strand_id
1 'polypeptide(L)'
;MTETAEEAAPVRTRSRVRLHPVLVAVPIGCWFASTVLDLAARSHDPREFTTAATWLVGIGLLGAAVAGFAGFVDGLPIRSGTAAYRRLLVHLSLAMALILAYLVEYVLRLGAPPDRAIPAGVLVYALANAAALVATVVWGALVAHRLGTALPDGGGEG
;
A
#
# COMPACT_ATOMS: atom_id res chain seq x y z
N MET A 1 -23.10 55.23 15.29
CA MET A 1 -22.58 54.60 14.07
C MET A 1 -21.21 54.03 14.41
N THR A 2 -21.20 52.83 14.98
CA THR A 2 -19.98 52.10 15.40
C THR A 2 -20.26 50.62 15.17
N GLU A 3 -20.00 50.16 13.95
CA GLU A 3 -19.98 48.74 13.59
C GLU A 3 -18.65 48.17 14.09
N THR A 4 -18.71 47.34 15.11
CA THR A 4 -17.60 46.47 15.51
C THR A 4 -17.48 45.38 14.46
N ALA A 5 -16.46 45.48 13.60
CA ALA A 5 -16.08 44.42 12.70
C ALA A 5 -15.64 43.21 13.55
N GLU A 6 -16.56 42.26 13.70
CA GLU A 6 -16.30 40.94 14.25
C GLU A 6 -15.39 40.21 13.25
N GLU A 7 -14.09 40.27 13.52
CA GLU A 7 -13.05 39.53 12.82
C GLU A 7 -13.34 38.04 12.99
N ALA A 8 -14.04 37.47 12.01
CA ALA A 8 -14.38 36.07 11.95
C ALA A 8 -13.09 35.23 11.92
N ALA A 9 -12.77 34.62 13.07
CA ALA A 9 -11.61 33.76 13.23
C ALA A 9 -11.60 32.64 12.16
N PRO A 10 -10.44 32.32 11.55
CA PRO A 10 -10.37 31.32 10.49
C PRO A 10 -10.81 29.95 11.01
N VAL A 11 -11.85 29.40 10.39
CA VAL A 11 -12.31 28.02 10.59
C VAL A 11 -11.18 27.10 10.14
N ARG A 12 -10.38 26.59 11.10
CA ARG A 12 -9.46 25.49 10.85
C ARG A 12 -10.28 24.25 10.52
N THR A 13 -10.52 23.99 9.25
CA THR A 13 -10.97 22.69 8.77
C THR A 13 -9.92 21.67 9.18
N ARG A 14 -10.22 20.89 10.22
CA ARG A 14 -9.39 19.79 10.68
C ARG A 14 -9.26 18.83 9.50
N SER A 15 -8.15 18.89 8.76
CA SER A 15 -7.86 17.90 7.73
C SER A 15 -7.84 16.55 8.43
N ARG A 16 -8.85 15.70 8.21
CA ARG A 16 -8.81 14.33 8.71
C ARG A 16 -7.57 13.69 8.10
N VAL A 17 -6.60 13.36 8.93
CA VAL A 17 -5.46 12.55 8.52
C VAL A 17 -6.05 11.24 8.01
N ARG A 18 -5.96 11.01 6.69
CA ARG A 18 -6.28 9.69 6.14
C ARG A 18 -5.21 8.75 6.66
N LEU A 19 -5.62 7.77 7.47
CA LEU A 19 -4.70 6.80 8.06
C LEU A 19 -4.23 5.78 7.03
N HIS A 20 -5.02 5.53 5.99
CA HIS A 20 -4.73 4.52 4.97
C HIS A 20 -3.34 4.68 4.31
N PRO A 21 -2.90 5.87 3.83
CA PRO A 21 -1.55 6.03 3.27
C PRO A 21 -0.41 5.72 4.24
N VAL A 22 -0.61 5.99 5.53
CA VAL A 22 0.38 5.69 6.58
C VAL A 22 0.41 4.18 6.84
N LEU A 23 -0.76 3.54 6.92
CA LEU A 23 -0.88 2.10 7.18
C LEU A 23 -0.31 1.25 6.03
N VAL A 24 -0.41 1.71 4.79
CA VAL A 24 0.13 1.02 3.61
C VAL A 24 1.66 0.99 3.58
N ALA A 25 2.35 1.87 4.32
CA ALA A 25 3.82 1.83 4.40
C ALA A 25 4.35 0.54 5.05
N VAL A 26 3.61 -0.02 6.01
CA VAL A 26 3.97 -1.27 6.72
C VAL A 26 4.08 -2.47 5.77
N PRO A 27 3.03 -2.87 5.04
CA PRO A 27 3.13 -4.00 4.12
C PRO A 27 4.16 -3.77 3.01
N ILE A 28 4.28 -2.55 2.48
CA ILE A 28 5.27 -2.23 1.45
C ILE A 28 6.69 -2.48 1.97
N GLY A 29 7.03 -1.92 3.14
CA GLY A 29 8.35 -2.07 3.72
C GLY A 29 8.67 -3.53 4.05
N CYS A 30 7.71 -4.26 4.63
CA CYS A 30 7.90 -5.66 4.98
C CYS A 30 8.13 -6.55 3.76
N TRP A 31 7.30 -6.42 2.73
CA TRP A 31 7.40 -7.24 1.52
C TRP A 31 8.62 -6.90 0.66
N PHE A 32 9.02 -5.63 0.62
CA PHE A 32 10.26 -5.26 -0.06
C PHE A 32 11.49 -5.80 0.70
N ALA A 33 11.52 -5.64 2.02
CA ALA A 33 12.59 -6.16 2.86
C ALA A 33 12.69 -7.69 2.78
N SER A 34 11.57 -8.42 2.76
CA SER A 34 11.59 -9.88 2.62
C SER A 34 12.26 -10.32 1.31
N THR A 35 11.95 -9.67 0.18
CA THR A 35 12.58 -9.98 -1.11
C THR A 35 14.10 -9.74 -1.09
N VAL A 36 14.56 -8.69 -0.42
CA VAL A 36 16.00 -8.44 -0.26
C VAL A 36 16.67 -9.53 0.58
N LEU A 37 16.03 -9.96 1.67
CA LEU A 37 16.55 -11.03 2.51
C LEU A 37 16.57 -12.39 1.78
N ASP A 38 15.60 -12.68 0.92
CA ASP A 38 15.64 -13.91 0.10
C ASP A 38 16.83 -13.93 -0.85
N LEU A 39 17.21 -12.76 -1.37
CA LEU A 39 18.38 -12.63 -2.23
C LEU A 39 19.67 -12.80 -1.42
N ALA A 40 19.72 -12.24 -0.21
CA ALA A 40 20.84 -12.42 0.71
C ALA A 40 21.01 -13.88 1.17
N ALA A 41 19.91 -14.61 1.35
CA ALA A 41 19.92 -16.03 1.71
C ALA A 41 20.60 -16.92 0.64
N ARG A 42 20.84 -16.40 -0.59
CA ARG A 42 21.58 -17.11 -1.64
C ARG A 42 23.10 -16.96 -1.53
N SER A 43 23.58 -15.90 -0.91
CA SER A 43 25.01 -15.59 -0.79
C SER A 43 25.54 -15.75 0.64
N HIS A 44 24.66 -15.87 1.64
CA HIS A 44 25.01 -15.99 3.07
C HIS A 44 24.33 -17.22 3.70
N ASP A 45 24.54 -17.44 5.01
CA ASP A 45 23.89 -18.53 5.74
C ASP A 45 22.36 -18.39 5.65
N PRO A 46 21.66 -19.28 4.93
CA PRO A 46 20.27 -19.07 4.57
C PRO A 46 19.31 -19.09 5.75
N ARG A 47 19.68 -19.69 6.89
CA ARG A 47 18.72 -19.98 7.97
C ARG A 47 18.10 -18.71 8.56
N GLU A 48 18.92 -17.73 8.89
CA GLU A 48 18.47 -16.49 9.53
C GLU A 48 17.70 -15.61 8.54
N PHE A 49 18.21 -15.48 7.31
CA PHE A 49 17.60 -14.67 6.25
C PHE A 49 16.25 -15.23 5.79
N THR A 50 16.15 -16.54 5.52
CA THR A 50 14.88 -17.17 5.10
C THR A 50 13.82 -17.07 6.19
N THR A 51 14.21 -17.25 7.46
CA THR A 51 13.30 -17.14 8.59
C THR A 51 12.79 -15.69 8.73
N ALA A 52 13.70 -14.71 8.73
CA ALA A 52 13.34 -13.30 8.82
C ALA A 52 12.46 -12.84 7.64
N ALA A 53 12.79 -13.26 6.41
CA ALA A 53 11.99 -12.98 5.22
C ALA A 53 10.57 -13.52 5.36
N THR A 54 10.43 -14.77 5.85
CA THR A 54 9.12 -15.40 6.05
C THR A 54 8.28 -14.65 7.08
N TRP A 55 8.88 -14.24 8.22
CA TRP A 55 8.19 -13.41 9.21
C TRP A 55 7.74 -12.07 8.64
N LEU A 56 8.58 -11.41 7.84
CA LEU A 56 8.23 -10.15 7.21
C LEU A 56 7.07 -10.29 6.22
N VAL A 57 7.01 -11.38 5.43
CA VAL A 57 5.84 -11.64 4.58
C VAL A 57 4.57 -11.76 5.43
N GLY A 58 4.63 -12.49 6.54
CA GLY A 58 3.51 -12.66 7.48
C GLY A 58 3.06 -11.34 8.14
N ILE A 59 4.01 -10.54 8.65
CA ILE A 59 3.73 -9.21 9.22
C ILE A 59 3.15 -8.28 8.15
N GLY A 60 3.68 -8.33 6.93
CA GLY A 60 3.16 -7.58 5.79
C GLY A 60 1.72 -7.95 5.48
N LEU A 61 1.34 -9.23 5.53
CA LEU A 61 -0.05 -9.66 5.35
C LEU A 61 -0.98 -9.08 6.42
N LEU A 62 -0.56 -9.09 7.69
CA LEU A 62 -1.33 -8.46 8.78
C LEU A 62 -1.48 -6.95 8.57
N GLY A 63 -0.39 -6.27 8.21
CA GLY A 63 -0.41 -4.84 7.89
C GLY A 63 -1.32 -4.53 6.69
N ALA A 64 -1.29 -5.36 5.65
CA ALA A 64 -2.11 -5.20 4.46
C ALA A 64 -3.60 -5.41 4.75
N ALA A 65 -3.96 -6.33 5.64
CA ALA A 65 -5.35 -6.52 6.07
C ALA A 65 -5.91 -5.26 6.76
N VAL A 66 -5.14 -4.69 7.70
CA VAL A 66 -5.51 -3.45 8.40
C VAL A 66 -5.57 -2.27 7.44
N ALA A 67 -4.58 -2.12 6.57
CA ALA A 67 -4.51 -1.05 5.58
C ALA A 67 -5.64 -1.15 4.54
N GLY A 68 -5.96 -2.37 4.08
CA GLY A 68 -7.04 -2.65 3.15
C GLY A 68 -8.41 -2.31 3.73
N PHE A 69 -8.65 -2.64 5.00
CA PHE A 69 -9.88 -2.23 5.70
C PHE A 69 -10.00 -0.71 5.79
N ALA A 70 -8.93 -0.02 6.18
CA ALA A 70 -8.93 1.44 6.23
C ALA A 70 -9.19 2.08 4.84
N GLY A 71 -8.58 1.53 3.78
CA GLY A 71 -8.77 2.00 2.41
C GLY A 71 -10.19 1.76 1.89
N PHE A 72 -10.81 0.64 2.28
CA PHE A 72 -12.21 0.36 1.99
C PHE A 72 -13.15 1.38 2.66
N VAL A 73 -12.92 1.66 3.95
CA VAL A 73 -13.69 2.68 4.70
C VAL A 73 -13.53 4.07 4.07
N ASP A 74 -12.31 4.45 3.66
CA ASP A 74 -12.04 5.71 2.96
C ASP A 74 -12.75 5.80 1.60
N GLY A 75 -13.10 4.67 0.99
CA GLY A 75 -13.80 4.58 -0.29
C GLY A 75 -15.34 4.67 -0.20
N LEU A 76 -15.94 4.39 0.95
CA LEU A 76 -17.41 4.37 1.13
C LEU A 76 -18.13 5.67 0.73
N PRO A 77 -17.58 6.87 0.97
CA PRO A 77 -18.25 8.12 0.58
C PRO A 77 -18.28 8.38 -0.94
N ILE A 78 -17.54 7.62 -1.75
CA ILE A 78 -17.42 7.88 -3.19
C ILE A 78 -18.67 7.39 -3.94
N ARG A 79 -19.40 8.31 -4.57
CA ARG A 79 -20.60 8.01 -5.35
C ARG A 79 -20.30 7.06 -6.52
N SER A 80 -21.13 6.02 -6.67
CA SER A 80 -21.09 5.06 -7.78
C SER A 80 -21.29 5.75 -9.15
N GLY A 81 -20.79 5.11 -10.22
CA GLY A 81 -20.89 5.61 -11.59
C GLY A 81 -19.91 6.73 -11.96
N THR A 82 -19.10 7.22 -11.01
CA THR A 82 -18.08 8.25 -11.28
C THR A 82 -16.75 7.63 -11.73
N ALA A 83 -15.92 8.41 -12.45
CA ALA A 83 -14.56 8.00 -12.78
C ALA A 83 -13.69 7.77 -11.53
N ALA A 84 -14.00 8.46 -10.42
CA ALA A 84 -13.38 8.23 -9.12
C ALA A 84 -13.72 6.83 -8.56
N TYR A 85 -15.00 6.42 -8.64
CA TYR A 85 -15.43 5.10 -8.20
C TYR A 85 -14.78 3.96 -9.00
N ARG A 86 -14.70 4.09 -10.34
CA ARG A 86 -14.00 3.09 -11.16
C ARG A 86 -12.53 2.93 -10.77
N ARG A 87 -11.85 4.04 -10.44
CA ARG A 87 -10.45 4.00 -9.97
C ARG A 87 -10.32 3.37 -8.60
N LEU A 88 -11.23 3.68 -7.67
CA LEU A 88 -11.31 3.02 -6.37
C LEU A 88 -11.43 1.50 -6.56
N LEU A 89 -12.34 1.04 -7.42
CA LEU A 89 -12.51 -0.40 -7.68
C LEU A 89 -11.24 -1.04 -8.25
N VAL A 90 -10.60 -0.42 -9.24
CA VAL A 90 -9.33 -0.93 -9.79
C VAL A 90 -8.26 -1.01 -8.70
N HIS A 91 -8.15 0.01 -7.86
CA HIS A 91 -7.17 0.04 -6.78
C HIS A 91 -7.45 -1.05 -5.73
N LEU A 92 -8.70 -1.20 -5.28
CA LEU A 92 -9.10 -2.25 -4.34
C LEU A 92 -8.87 -3.65 -4.91
N SER A 93 -9.16 -3.87 -6.20
CA SER A 93 -8.90 -5.14 -6.88
C SER A 93 -7.40 -5.46 -6.96
N LEU A 94 -6.55 -4.49 -7.29
CA LEU A 94 -5.10 -4.66 -7.31
C LEU A 94 -4.55 -4.95 -5.90
N ALA A 95 -5.01 -4.21 -4.89
CA ALA A 95 -4.62 -4.42 -3.51
C ALA A 95 -5.01 -5.83 -3.02
N MET A 96 -6.24 -6.27 -3.32
CA MET A 96 -6.71 -7.61 -2.97
C MET A 96 -5.89 -8.69 -3.69
N ALA A 97 -5.62 -8.52 -4.99
CA ALA A 97 -4.81 -9.47 -5.75
C ALA A 97 -3.39 -9.61 -5.17
N LEU A 98 -2.75 -8.50 -4.78
CA LEU A 98 -1.44 -8.53 -4.13
C LEU A 98 -1.49 -9.24 -2.77
N ILE A 99 -2.49 -8.96 -1.94
CA ILE A 99 -2.66 -9.65 -0.65
C ILE A 99 -2.76 -11.16 -0.86
N LEU A 100 -3.58 -11.60 -1.81
CA LEU A 100 -3.73 -13.03 -2.13
C LEU A 100 -2.43 -13.63 -2.68
N ALA A 101 -1.70 -12.91 -3.53
CA ALA A 101 -0.44 -13.38 -4.08
C ALA A 101 0.63 -13.55 -2.98
N TYR A 102 0.75 -12.58 -2.06
CA TYR A 102 1.65 -12.71 -0.91
C TYR A 102 1.18 -13.77 0.10
N LEU A 103 -0.13 -14.04 0.19
CA LEU A 103 -0.66 -15.14 1.00
C LEU A 103 -0.24 -16.49 0.42
N VAL A 104 -0.35 -16.66 -0.90
CA VAL A 104 0.15 -17.86 -1.59
C VAL A 104 1.66 -18.01 -1.38
N GLU A 105 2.42 -16.93 -1.53
CA GLU A 105 3.86 -16.91 -1.27
C GLU A 105 4.18 -17.35 0.16
N TYR A 106 3.46 -16.83 1.15
CA TYR A 106 3.63 -17.19 2.55
C TYR A 106 3.37 -18.68 2.79
N VAL A 107 2.29 -19.23 2.23
CA VAL A 107 1.97 -20.67 2.34
C VAL A 107 3.05 -21.52 1.68
N LEU A 108 3.57 -21.11 0.50
CA LEU A 108 4.67 -21.81 -0.16
C LEU A 108 5.96 -21.80 0.68
N ARG A 109 6.22 -20.71 1.42
CA ARG A 109 7.37 -20.61 2.35
C ARG A 109 7.22 -21.52 3.56
N LEU A 110 6.03 -21.65 4.12
CA LEU A 110 5.76 -22.54 5.27
C LEU A 110 5.99 -24.02 4.95
N GLY A 111 5.88 -24.41 3.67
CA GLY A 111 6.22 -25.74 3.19
C GLY A 111 7.71 -25.98 2.93
N ALA A 112 8.56 -24.95 2.99
CA ALA A 112 9.98 -25.06 2.71
C ALA A 112 10.80 -25.25 4.01
N PRO A 113 11.90 -26.04 3.97
CA PRO A 113 12.79 -26.18 5.11
C PRO A 113 13.44 -24.83 5.49
N PRO A 114 13.41 -24.42 6.77
CA PRO A 114 13.92 -23.12 7.20
C PRO A 114 15.46 -23.03 7.21
N ASP A 115 16.17 -24.15 7.10
CA ASP A 115 17.63 -24.26 7.05
C ASP A 115 18.21 -23.99 5.65
N ARG A 116 17.35 -23.69 4.66
CA ARG A 116 17.77 -23.50 3.26
C ARG A 116 17.16 -22.24 2.68
N ALA A 117 17.78 -21.77 1.60
CA ALA A 117 17.19 -20.72 0.80
C ALA A 117 15.89 -21.23 0.16
N ILE A 118 14.91 -20.35 0.00
CA ILE A 118 13.64 -20.70 -0.66
C ILE A 118 13.89 -21.29 -2.06
N PRO A 119 13.05 -22.24 -2.52
CA PRO A 119 13.19 -22.82 -3.86
C PRO A 119 13.20 -21.74 -4.95
N ALA A 120 13.92 -21.98 -6.05
CA ALA A 120 14.04 -21.01 -7.14
C ALA A 120 12.68 -20.56 -7.71
N GLY A 121 11.69 -21.47 -7.81
CA GLY A 121 10.34 -21.12 -8.22
C GLY A 121 9.64 -20.14 -7.27
N VAL A 122 9.82 -20.31 -5.96
CA VAL A 122 9.27 -19.40 -4.94
C VAL A 122 9.99 -18.05 -4.98
N LEU A 123 11.29 -18.03 -5.25
CA LEU A 123 12.03 -16.77 -5.42
C LEU A 123 11.56 -15.98 -6.65
N VAL A 124 11.37 -16.64 -7.79
CA VAL A 124 10.83 -15.99 -9.00
C VAL A 124 9.43 -15.45 -8.73
N TYR A 125 8.60 -16.20 -8.01
CA TYR A 125 7.27 -15.74 -7.60
C TYR A 125 7.34 -14.52 -6.67
N ALA A 126 8.22 -14.53 -5.68
CA ALA A 126 8.44 -13.40 -4.76
C ALA A 126 8.92 -12.14 -5.51
N LEU A 127 9.83 -12.29 -6.47
CA LEU A 127 10.29 -11.19 -7.33
C LEU A 127 9.17 -10.64 -8.21
N ALA A 128 8.32 -11.51 -8.76
CA ALA A 128 7.14 -11.09 -9.52
C ALA A 128 6.14 -10.32 -8.65
N ASN A 129 5.89 -10.78 -7.42
CA ASN A 129 5.03 -10.09 -6.46
C ASN A 129 5.61 -8.72 -6.08
N ALA A 130 6.91 -8.63 -5.82
CA ALA A 130 7.59 -7.38 -5.51
C ALA A 130 7.53 -6.39 -6.69
N ALA A 131 7.73 -6.87 -7.92
CA ALA A 131 7.59 -6.04 -9.11
C ALA A 131 6.14 -5.54 -9.29
N ALA A 132 5.15 -6.41 -9.10
CA ALA A 132 3.74 -6.03 -9.16
C ALA A 132 3.34 -5.02 -8.06
N LEU A 133 3.90 -5.16 -6.86
CA LEU A 133 3.75 -4.21 -5.77
C LEU A 133 4.27 -2.82 -6.17
N VAL A 134 5.52 -2.75 -6.66
CA VAL A 134 6.13 -1.49 -7.12
C VAL A 134 5.30 -0.86 -8.23
N ALA A 135 4.88 -1.65 -9.22
CA ALA A 135 4.04 -1.16 -10.33
C ALA A 135 2.71 -0.59 -9.82
N THR A 136 2.09 -1.23 -8.83
CA THR A 136 0.81 -0.78 -8.23
C THR A 136 1.00 0.53 -7.46
N VAL A 137 2.09 0.66 -6.70
CA VAL A 137 2.44 1.89 -5.97
C VAL A 137 2.69 3.05 -6.94
N VAL A 138 3.51 2.83 -7.97
CA VAL A 138 3.82 3.85 -8.99
C VAL A 138 2.57 4.27 -9.75
N TRP A 139 1.73 3.32 -10.17
CA TRP A 139 0.47 3.63 -10.82
C TRP A 139 -0.44 4.50 -9.94
N GLY A 140 -0.57 4.15 -8.65
CA GLY A 140 -1.33 4.94 -7.69
C GLY A 140 -0.82 6.39 -7.57
N ALA A 141 0.50 6.57 -7.47
CA ALA A 141 1.13 7.89 -7.40
C ALA A 141 0.88 8.71 -8.69
N LEU A 142 1.08 8.11 -9.86
CA LEU A 142 0.87 8.79 -11.15
C LEU A 142 -0.59 9.22 -11.35
N VAL A 143 -1.55 8.39 -10.95
CA VAL A 143 -2.98 8.72 -11.01
C VAL A 143 -3.31 9.88 -10.07
N ALA A 144 -2.71 9.90 -8.86
CA ALA A 144 -2.87 11.01 -7.93
C ALA A 144 -2.29 12.32 -8.46
N HIS A 145 -1.09 12.30 -9.05
CA HIS A 145 -0.46 13.48 -9.64
C HIS A 145 -1.28 14.10 -10.78
N ARG A 146 -1.80 13.27 -11.71
CA ARG A 146 -2.62 13.76 -12.83
C ARG A 146 -3.93 14.43 -12.38
N LEU A 147 -4.45 14.04 -11.22
CA LEU A 147 -5.64 14.65 -10.64
C LEU A 147 -5.33 15.98 -9.95
N GLY A 148 -4.16 16.11 -9.31
CA GLY A 148 -3.71 17.36 -8.70
C GLY A 148 -3.44 18.46 -9.74
N THR A 149 -2.89 18.10 -10.91
CA THR A 149 -2.60 19.06 -11.99
C THR A 149 -3.82 19.44 -12.83
N ALA A 150 -4.96 18.74 -12.68
CA ALA A 150 -6.20 19.00 -13.43
C ALA A 150 -7.17 19.93 -12.68
N LEU A 151 -6.87 20.29 -11.43
CA LEU A 151 -7.56 21.35 -10.71
C LEU A 151 -6.85 22.67 -11.08
N PRO A 152 -7.50 23.60 -11.79
CA PRO A 152 -6.99 24.96 -11.87
C PRO A 152 -6.93 25.51 -10.44
N ASP A 153 -5.89 26.29 -10.13
CA ASP A 153 -5.86 27.13 -8.94
C ASP A 153 -7.22 27.81 -8.81
N GLY A 154 -7.94 27.52 -7.72
CA GLY A 154 -9.29 28.00 -7.51
C GLY A 154 -9.30 29.52 -7.56
N GLY A 155 -9.74 30.06 -8.68
CA GLY A 155 -10.14 31.44 -8.84
C GLY A 155 -11.23 31.75 -7.83
N GLY A 156 -10.88 32.63 -6.89
CA GLY A 156 -11.81 33.29 -5.98
C GLY A 156 -11.63 34.79 -6.13
N GLU A 157 -12.16 35.34 -7.22
CA GLU A 157 -12.58 36.75 -7.28
C GLU A 157 -14.02 36.77 -7.79
N GLY A 158 -14.92 37.18 -6.90
CA GLY A 158 -16.35 37.36 -7.11
C GLY A 158 -16.91 38.09 -5.90
#